data_AF-C7P9N4-F1
#
_entry.id   AF-C7P9N4-F1
#
_cell.length_a   1.000
_cell.length_b   1.000
_cell.length_c   1.000
_cell.angle_alpha   90.00
_cell.angle_beta   90.00
_cell.angle_gamma   90.00
#
_symmetry.space_group_name_H-M   'P 1'
#
loop_
_entity.id
_entity.type
_entity.pdbx_description
1 polymer ?
#
loop_
_entity_poly.entity_id
_entity_poly.type
_entity_poly.pdbx_seq_one_letter_code
_entity_poly.pdbx_strand_id
1 'polypeptide(L)'
;MKRILFFAFLITFLVSFAILEMQHSDEEIIKEKLLEFGYPPKGYVIINNTIRYSDGSFVVLSTPPKKYPVSAFDAYKKAKEYLEKKEKEYGLDKYNYHLHIKAEDIEEYSENGNYYWAFKLYFGKGHSAGDLMGYILVSRDNGYCKIKGLFGG
;
A
#
# COMPACT_ATOMS: atom_id res chain seq x y z
N MET A 1 45.52 5.50 19.26
CA MET A 1 44.72 4.31 18.91
C MET A 1 43.32 4.29 19.54
N LYS A 2 43.17 4.35 20.88
CA LYS A 2 41.83 4.29 21.53
C LYS A 2 40.80 5.32 21.05
N ARG A 3 41.23 6.58 20.80
CA ARG A 3 40.35 7.64 20.27
C ARG A 3 39.87 7.37 18.84
N ILE A 4 40.74 6.84 17.98
CA ILE A 4 40.41 6.53 16.58
C ILE A 4 39.42 5.37 16.50
N LEU A 5 39.60 4.32 17.33
CA LEU A 5 38.62 3.23 17.44
C LEU A 5 37.26 3.72 17.95
N PHE A 6 37.24 4.64 18.92
CA PHE A 6 36.00 5.22 19.42
C PHE A 6 35.25 6.01 18.34
N PHE A 7 35.97 6.83 17.55
CA PHE A 7 35.36 7.58 16.44
C PHE A 7 34.86 6.67 15.32
N ALA A 8 35.61 5.62 14.97
CA ALA A 8 35.16 4.64 13.97
C ALA A 8 33.88 3.92 14.45
N PHE A 9 33.84 3.49 15.70
CA PHE A 9 32.64 2.90 16.31
C PHE A 9 31.45 3.87 16.30
N LEU A 10 31.69 5.14 16.68
CA LEU A 10 30.64 6.16 16.71
C LEU A 10 30.05 6.42 15.31
N ILE A 11 30.90 6.48 14.28
CA ILE A 11 30.44 6.66 12.89
C ILE A 11 29.61 5.44 12.45
N THR A 12 30.08 4.20 12.71
CA THR A 12 29.31 2.99 12.37
C THR A 12 28.00 2.90 13.14
N PHE A 13 27.97 3.37 14.39
CA PHE A 13 26.77 3.41 15.21
C PHE A 13 25.78 4.46 14.67
N LEU A 14 26.25 5.66 14.33
CA LEU A 14 25.41 6.72 13.77
C LEU A 14 24.84 6.34 12.39
N VAL A 15 25.63 5.68 11.54
CA VAL A 15 25.15 5.18 10.23
C VAL A 15 24.10 4.09 10.44
N SER A 16 24.35 3.12 11.33
CA SER A 16 23.37 2.07 11.65
C SER A 16 22.07 2.65 12.25
N PHE A 17 22.20 3.65 13.13
CA PHE A 17 21.08 4.33 13.76
C PHE A 17 20.25 5.14 12.75
N ALA A 18 20.90 5.85 11.82
CA ALA A 18 20.24 6.57 10.75
C ALA A 18 19.49 5.62 9.79
N ILE A 19 20.07 4.45 9.48
CA ILE A 19 19.38 3.42 8.67
C ILE A 19 18.16 2.86 9.41
N LEU A 20 18.24 2.67 10.73
CA LEU A 20 17.11 2.21 11.56
C LEU A 20 15.99 3.26 11.66
N GLU A 21 16.32 4.56 11.72
CA GLU A 21 15.33 5.64 11.66
C GLU A 21 14.66 5.76 10.27
N MET A 22 15.32 5.33 9.20
CA MET A 22 14.75 5.27 7.84
C MET A 22 13.76 4.11 7.63
N GLN A 23 13.35 3.39 8.69
CA GLN A 23 12.25 2.44 8.58
C GLN A 23 10.94 3.20 8.37
N HIS A 24 10.67 3.54 7.11
CA HIS A 24 9.48 4.27 6.70
C HIS A 24 8.22 3.56 7.16
N SER A 25 7.32 4.32 7.77
CA SER A 25 6.00 3.81 8.10
C SER A 25 5.22 3.50 6.82
N ASP A 26 4.25 2.58 6.89
CA ASP A 26 3.35 2.29 5.76
C ASP A 26 2.71 3.57 5.19
N GLU A 27 2.42 4.56 6.04
CA GLU A 27 1.88 5.85 5.60
C GLU A 27 2.88 6.68 4.80
N GLU A 28 4.15 6.70 5.20
CA GLU A 28 5.20 7.42 4.46
C GLU A 28 5.44 6.78 3.10
N ILE A 29 5.50 5.45 3.05
CA ILE A 29 5.61 4.70 1.80
C ILE A 29 4.44 5.04 0.87
N ILE A 30 3.20 5.03 1.38
CA ILE A 30 2.03 5.39 0.55
C ILE A 30 2.12 6.84 0.07
N LYS A 31 2.56 7.79 0.91
CA LYS A 31 2.73 9.20 0.49
C LYS A 31 3.75 9.33 -0.63
N GLU A 32 4.88 8.65 -0.54
CA GLU A 32 5.91 8.64 -1.59
C GLU A 32 5.35 8.07 -2.90
N LYS A 33 4.64 6.93 -2.84
CA LYS A 33 3.96 6.34 -4.01
C LYS A 33 2.92 7.29 -4.61
N LEU A 34 2.15 7.99 -3.80
CA LEU A 34 1.19 9.00 -4.26
C LEU A 34 1.88 10.15 -5.00
N LEU A 35 3.04 10.61 -4.51
CA LEU A 35 3.83 11.63 -5.21
C LEU A 35 4.29 11.13 -6.59
N GLU A 36 4.75 9.88 -6.69
CA GLU A 36 5.12 9.25 -7.96
C GLU A 36 3.94 9.18 -8.95
N PHE A 37 2.73 8.96 -8.44
CA PHE A 37 1.49 8.94 -9.24
C PHE A 37 0.93 10.33 -9.57
N GLY A 38 1.64 11.41 -9.20
CA GLY A 38 1.25 12.79 -9.50
C GLY A 38 0.18 13.35 -8.57
N TYR A 39 -0.01 12.76 -7.38
CA TYR A 39 -0.78 13.39 -6.32
C TYR A 39 0.08 14.42 -5.56
N PRO A 40 -0.51 15.50 -5.04
CA PRO A 40 0.24 16.53 -4.36
C PRO A 40 0.52 16.14 -2.90
N PRO A 41 1.59 16.67 -2.28
CA PRO A 41 1.85 16.42 -0.86
C PRO A 41 0.77 17.03 0.06
N LYS A 42 0.09 18.09 -0.37
CA LYS A 42 -1.00 18.76 0.37
C LYS A 42 -2.03 19.33 -0.61
N GLY A 43 -3.30 19.34 -0.21
CA GLY A 43 -4.38 19.96 -0.99
C GLY A 43 -4.76 19.13 -2.21
N TYR A 44 -4.85 19.78 -3.37
CA TYR A 44 -5.21 19.14 -4.63
C TYR A 44 -4.46 19.75 -5.82
N VAL A 45 -4.37 18.98 -6.91
CA VAL A 45 -3.92 19.43 -8.22
C VAL A 45 -4.94 19.01 -9.27
N ILE A 46 -5.03 19.79 -10.36
CA ILE A 46 -5.91 19.49 -11.48
C ILE A 46 -5.03 19.10 -12.67
N ILE A 47 -5.17 17.86 -13.13
CA ILE A 47 -4.39 17.30 -14.24
C ILE A 47 -5.36 16.51 -15.13
N ASN A 48 -5.35 16.77 -16.45
CA ASN A 48 -6.16 16.02 -17.43
C ASN A 48 -7.63 15.87 -17.02
N ASN A 49 -8.27 17.00 -16.68
CA ASN A 49 -9.67 17.04 -16.27
C ASN A 49 -9.99 16.18 -15.02
N THR A 50 -8.97 15.92 -14.19
CA THR A 50 -9.07 15.15 -12.94
C THR A 50 -8.50 15.97 -11.79
N ILE A 51 -9.27 16.12 -10.71
CA ILE A 51 -8.81 16.68 -9.44
C ILE A 51 -8.21 15.53 -8.62
N ARG A 52 -6.91 15.59 -8.32
CA ARG A 52 -6.19 14.62 -7.50
C ARG A 52 -5.91 15.23 -6.12
N TYR A 53 -6.32 14.56 -5.05
CA TYR A 53 -6.14 15.02 -3.67
C TYR A 53 -4.94 14.35 -3.01
N SER A 54 -4.33 14.99 -2.02
CA SER A 54 -3.13 14.46 -1.35
C SER A 54 -3.30 13.10 -0.65
N ASP A 55 -4.53 12.63 -0.45
CA ASP A 55 -4.84 11.33 0.12
C ASP A 55 -4.94 10.19 -0.91
N GLY A 56 -4.86 10.51 -2.21
CA GLY A 56 -5.05 9.54 -3.30
C GLY A 56 -6.47 9.46 -3.86
N SER A 57 -7.45 10.11 -3.21
CA SER A 57 -8.79 10.24 -3.78
C SER A 57 -8.76 11.15 -5.01
N PHE A 58 -9.74 11.01 -5.90
CA PHE A 58 -9.81 11.87 -7.09
C PHE A 58 -11.24 12.13 -7.58
N VAL A 59 -11.41 13.18 -8.38
CA VAL A 59 -12.67 13.52 -9.06
C VAL A 59 -12.40 13.71 -10.54
N VAL A 60 -13.12 12.99 -11.38
CA VAL A 60 -13.14 13.24 -12.83
C VAL A 60 -14.18 14.31 -13.12
N LEU A 61 -13.76 15.39 -13.79
CA LEU A 61 -14.60 16.51 -14.17
C LEU A 61 -15.46 16.19 -15.41
N SER A 62 -16.30 15.17 -15.29
CA SER A 62 -17.32 14.80 -16.28
C SER A 62 -18.65 15.55 -16.05
N THR A 63 -19.66 15.27 -16.87
CA THR A 63 -21.03 15.79 -16.68
C THR A 63 -22.00 14.62 -16.45
N PRO A 64 -22.46 14.35 -15.21
CA PRO A 64 -22.05 14.99 -13.95
C PRO A 64 -20.62 14.59 -13.52
N PRO A 65 -19.95 15.37 -12.64
CA PRO A 65 -18.63 15.00 -12.12
C PRO A 65 -18.68 13.67 -11.37
N LYS A 66 -17.67 12.83 -11.54
CA LYS A 66 -17.58 11.51 -10.90
C LYS A 66 -16.50 11.51 -9.83
N LYS A 67 -16.90 11.29 -8.57
CA LYS A 67 -15.99 11.24 -7.42
C LYS A 67 -15.58 9.79 -7.12
N TYR A 68 -14.31 9.61 -6.81
CA TYR A 68 -13.71 8.36 -6.33
C TYR A 68 -13.15 8.62 -4.92
N PRO A 69 -13.98 8.43 -3.88
CA PRO A 69 -13.69 8.94 -2.54
C PRO A 69 -12.67 8.12 -1.76
N VAL A 70 -12.37 6.88 -2.16
CA VAL A 70 -11.50 6.01 -1.36
C VAL A 70 -10.04 6.39 -1.57
N SER A 71 -9.43 6.90 -0.50
CA SER A 71 -8.02 7.25 -0.43
C SER A 71 -7.12 6.00 -0.51
N ALA A 72 -5.84 6.20 -0.81
CA ALA A 72 -4.86 5.10 -0.79
C ALA A 72 -4.70 4.51 0.61
N PHE A 73 -4.76 5.34 1.64
CA PHE A 73 -4.68 4.94 3.05
C PHE A 73 -5.88 4.09 3.47
N ASP A 74 -7.09 4.54 3.12
CA ASP A 74 -8.32 3.79 3.40
C ASP A 74 -8.31 2.45 2.65
N ALA A 75 -7.84 2.45 1.40
CA ALA A 75 -7.73 1.23 0.61
C ALA A 75 -6.77 0.22 1.24
N TYR A 76 -5.59 0.67 1.67
CA TYR A 76 -4.62 -0.19 2.33
C TYR A 76 -5.15 -0.79 3.63
N LYS A 77 -5.80 0.03 4.47
CA LYS A 77 -6.45 -0.42 5.70
C LYS A 77 -7.54 -1.46 5.41
N LYS A 78 -8.44 -1.16 4.47
CA LYS A 78 -9.53 -2.08 4.06
C LYS A 78 -8.98 -3.39 3.50
N ALA A 79 -7.89 -3.33 2.74
CA ALA A 79 -7.25 -4.51 2.18
C ALA A 79 -6.66 -5.40 3.29
N LYS A 80 -5.97 -4.84 4.28
CA LYS A 80 -5.49 -5.58 5.47
C LYS A 80 -6.64 -6.23 6.24
N GLU A 81 -7.68 -5.46 6.58
CA GLU A 81 -8.86 -5.96 7.29
C GLU A 81 -9.57 -7.08 6.52
N TYR A 82 -9.67 -6.95 5.19
CA TYR A 82 -10.24 -7.97 4.32
C TYR A 82 -9.43 -9.26 4.33
N LEU A 83 -8.08 -9.17 4.29
CA LEU A 83 -7.20 -10.32 4.33
C LEU A 83 -7.25 -11.05 5.67
N GLU A 84 -7.20 -10.33 6.79
CA GLU A 84 -7.35 -10.93 8.13
C GLU A 84 -8.68 -11.70 8.26
N LYS A 85 -9.75 -11.17 7.66
CA LYS A 85 -11.04 -11.89 7.61
C LYS A 85 -10.94 -13.16 6.76
N LYS A 86 -10.28 -13.10 5.61
CA LYS A 86 -10.09 -14.25 4.72
C LYS A 86 -9.19 -15.32 5.30
N GLU A 87 -8.12 -14.96 6.00
CA GLU A 87 -7.27 -15.91 6.72
C GLU A 87 -8.07 -16.75 7.71
N LYS A 88 -8.94 -16.10 8.51
CA LYS A 88 -9.82 -16.77 9.47
C LYS A 88 -10.87 -17.64 8.77
N GLU A 89 -11.47 -17.13 7.69
CA GLU A 89 -12.47 -17.86 6.89
C GLU A 89 -11.88 -19.15 6.28
N TYR A 90 -10.64 -19.08 5.79
CA TYR A 90 -9.91 -20.21 5.21
C TYR A 90 -9.21 -21.11 6.24
N GLY A 91 -9.20 -20.71 7.52
CA GLY A 91 -8.53 -21.45 8.59
C GLY A 91 -7.01 -21.52 8.43
N LEU A 92 -6.41 -20.51 7.81
CA LEU A 92 -4.96 -20.45 7.55
C LEU A 92 -4.14 -20.35 8.84
N ASP A 93 -4.72 -19.68 9.84
CA ASP A 93 -4.17 -19.52 11.19
C ASP A 93 -3.83 -20.88 11.84
N LYS A 94 -4.69 -21.88 11.66
CA LYS A 94 -4.50 -23.24 12.19
C LYS A 94 -3.27 -23.93 11.63
N TYR A 95 -2.84 -23.54 10.44
CA TYR A 95 -1.73 -24.15 9.71
C TYR A 95 -0.50 -23.24 9.63
N ASN A 96 -0.50 -22.14 10.39
CA ASN A 96 0.57 -21.14 10.38
C ASN A 96 0.79 -20.52 8.99
N TYR A 97 -0.27 -20.37 8.20
CA TYR A 97 -0.27 -19.62 6.94
C TYR A 97 -0.89 -18.24 7.14
N HIS A 98 -0.44 -17.27 6.33
CA HIS A 98 -0.94 -15.91 6.37
C HIS A 98 -0.95 -15.28 4.96
N LEU A 99 -1.87 -14.36 4.75
CA LEU A 99 -2.05 -13.52 3.59
C LEU A 99 -1.68 -12.08 3.96
N HIS A 100 -0.76 -11.48 3.21
CA HIS A 100 -0.42 -10.08 3.46
C HIS A 100 -0.18 -9.29 2.18
N ILE A 101 -0.16 -7.99 2.35
CA ILE A 101 0.16 -6.98 1.35
C ILE A 101 1.23 -6.07 1.91
N LYS A 102 1.92 -5.35 1.03
CA LYS A 102 2.90 -4.34 1.41
C LYS A 102 2.48 -2.98 0.87
N ALA A 103 2.75 -1.92 1.63
CA ALA A 103 2.46 -0.55 1.21
C ALA A 103 3.22 -0.17 -0.08
N GLU A 104 4.45 -0.68 -0.25
CA GLU A 104 5.32 -0.42 -1.42
C GLU A 104 4.73 -0.92 -2.75
N ASP A 105 3.86 -1.94 -2.69
CA ASP A 105 3.25 -2.58 -3.85
C ASP A 105 1.92 -1.95 -4.26
N ILE A 106 1.57 -0.78 -3.73
CA ILE A 106 0.37 -0.04 -4.14
C ILE A 106 0.49 0.44 -5.58
N GLU A 107 -0.54 0.19 -6.39
CA GLU A 107 -0.61 0.58 -7.79
C GLU A 107 -1.98 1.19 -8.13
N GLU A 108 -2.01 2.14 -9.07
CA GLU A 108 -3.25 2.57 -9.70
C GLU A 108 -3.69 1.51 -10.73
N TYR A 109 -4.90 0.97 -10.59
CA TYR A 109 -5.41 -0.04 -11.52
C TYR A 109 -6.77 0.38 -12.08
N SER A 110 -7.02 0.08 -13.35
CA SER A 110 -8.32 0.32 -13.98
C SER A 110 -8.76 -0.86 -14.84
N GLU A 111 -10.03 -1.19 -14.77
CA GLU A 111 -10.62 -2.33 -15.50
C GLU A 111 -12.09 -2.01 -15.79
N ASN A 112 -12.50 -2.12 -17.06
CA ASN A 112 -13.89 -1.90 -17.49
C ASN A 112 -14.49 -0.56 -17.03
N GLY A 113 -13.70 0.52 -17.03
CA GLY A 113 -14.14 1.86 -16.60
C GLY A 113 -14.25 2.05 -15.08
N ASN A 114 -13.85 1.05 -14.29
CA ASN A 114 -13.73 1.14 -12.84
C ASN A 114 -12.27 1.37 -12.45
N TYR A 115 -12.07 2.09 -11.33
CA TYR A 115 -10.75 2.41 -10.80
C TYR A 115 -10.57 1.73 -9.45
N TYR A 116 -9.36 1.23 -9.23
CA TYR A 116 -8.98 0.46 -8.06
C TYR A 116 -7.63 0.91 -7.54
N TRP A 117 -7.43 0.75 -6.25
CA TRP A 117 -6.11 0.57 -5.69
C TRP A 117 -5.77 -0.92 -5.73
N ALA A 118 -4.66 -1.27 -6.35
CA ALA A 118 -4.17 -2.64 -6.40
C ALA A 118 -3.00 -2.81 -5.42
N PHE A 119 -2.96 -3.94 -4.73
CA PHE A 119 -1.86 -4.35 -3.86
C PHE A 119 -1.47 -5.77 -4.22
N LYS A 120 -0.16 -6.06 -4.32
CA LYS A 120 0.32 -7.43 -4.49
C LYS A 120 0.00 -8.27 -3.25
N LEU A 121 -0.62 -9.42 -3.49
CA LEU A 121 -1.03 -10.37 -2.45
C LEU A 121 0.02 -11.47 -2.30
N TYR A 122 0.55 -11.61 -1.10
CA TYR A 122 1.52 -12.63 -0.74
C TYR A 122 0.92 -13.68 0.18
N PHE A 123 1.26 -14.95 -0.05
CA PHE A 123 0.88 -16.07 0.81
C PHE A 123 2.12 -16.67 1.46
N GLY A 124 2.24 -16.47 2.77
CA GLY A 124 3.39 -16.87 3.57
C GLY A 124 3.07 -17.99 4.55
N LYS A 125 4.13 -18.62 5.06
CA LYS A 125 4.08 -19.61 6.15
C LYS A 125 5.03 -19.20 7.27
N GLY A 126 4.55 -19.21 8.51
CA GLY A 126 5.32 -18.74 9.66
C GLY A 126 5.76 -17.29 9.49
N HIS A 127 7.07 -17.04 9.49
CA HIS A 127 7.66 -15.72 9.31
C HIS A 127 8.11 -15.41 7.87
N SER A 128 7.83 -16.31 6.92
CA SER A 128 8.20 -16.08 5.52
C SER A 128 7.29 -15.03 4.88
N ALA A 129 7.90 -14.12 4.09
CA ALA A 129 7.17 -13.20 3.21
C ALA A 129 6.36 -13.93 2.13
N GLY A 130 6.60 -15.22 1.90
CA GLY A 130 5.78 -16.04 1.02
C GLY A 130 5.92 -15.70 -0.46
N ASP A 131 5.04 -16.31 -1.24
CA ASP A 131 5.03 -16.17 -2.70
C ASP A 131 3.92 -15.21 -3.14
N LEU A 132 4.14 -14.52 -4.26
CA LEU A 132 3.13 -13.68 -4.91
C LEU A 132 2.01 -14.56 -5.49
N MET A 133 0.79 -14.39 -5.00
CA MET A 133 -0.38 -15.20 -5.39
C MET A 133 -1.43 -14.43 -6.19
N GLY A 134 -1.25 -13.11 -6.34
CA GLY A 134 -2.14 -12.26 -7.11
C GLY A 134 -2.19 -10.84 -6.58
N TYR A 135 -3.38 -10.25 -6.64
CA TYR A 135 -3.63 -8.87 -6.24
C TYR A 135 -4.90 -8.76 -5.40
N ILE A 136 -4.88 -7.88 -4.40
CA ILE A 136 -6.08 -7.32 -3.77
C ILE A 136 -6.41 -6.04 -4.52
N LEU A 137 -7.64 -5.96 -5.04
CA LEU A 137 -8.17 -4.78 -5.71
C LEU A 137 -9.23 -4.14 -4.80
N VAL A 138 -9.01 -2.89 -4.43
CA VAL A 138 -9.93 -2.09 -3.62
C VAL A 138 -10.58 -1.03 -4.51
N SER A 139 -11.89 -1.14 -4.70
CA SER A 139 -12.68 -0.20 -5.50
C SER A 139 -12.52 1.22 -4.97
N ARG A 140 -12.15 2.15 -5.85
CA ARG A 140 -12.03 3.56 -5.48
C ARG A 140 -13.37 4.27 -5.30
N ASP A 141 -14.45 3.64 -5.74
CA ASP A 141 -15.82 4.17 -5.65
C ASP A 141 -16.43 3.92 -4.26
N ASN A 142 -16.34 2.67 -3.79
CA ASN A 142 -17.05 2.21 -2.58
C ASN A 142 -16.18 1.41 -1.59
N GLY A 143 -14.91 1.16 -1.91
CA GLY A 143 -13.98 0.44 -1.04
C GLY A 143 -14.21 -1.08 -1.02
N TYR A 144 -15.01 -1.61 -1.94
CA TYR A 144 -15.19 -3.04 -2.10
C TYR A 144 -13.85 -3.72 -2.46
N CYS A 145 -13.50 -4.76 -1.72
CA CYS A 145 -12.27 -5.53 -1.90
C CYS A 145 -12.56 -6.82 -2.67
N LYS A 146 -11.77 -7.10 -3.71
CA LYS A 146 -11.77 -8.38 -4.43
C LYS A 146 -10.35 -8.90 -4.60
N ILE A 147 -10.18 -10.23 -4.55
CA ILE A 147 -8.91 -10.86 -4.91
C ILE A 147 -8.94 -11.18 -6.41
N LYS A 148 -7.84 -10.90 -7.10
CA LYS A 148 -7.59 -11.32 -8.48
C LYS A 148 -6.32 -12.18 -8.49
N GLY A 149 -6.43 -13.46 -8.81
CA GLY A 149 -5.31 -14.41 -8.77
C GLY A 149 -5.74 -15.78 -8.28
N LEU A 150 -4.81 -16.54 -7.69
CA LEU A 150 -5.03 -17.93 -7.29
C LEU A 150 -6.13 -18.13 -6.24
N PHE A 151 -6.45 -17.08 -5.47
CA PHE A 151 -7.55 -17.08 -4.49
C PHE A 151 -8.80 -16.32 -4.97
N GLY A 152 -8.78 -15.79 -6.19
CA GLY A 152 -9.87 -15.01 -6.78
C GLY A 152 -10.57 -15.79 -7.88
N GLY A 153 -11.72 -16.38 -7.55
CA GLY A 153 -12.72 -16.84 -8.52
C GLY A 153 -13.72 -15.75 -8.84
#